data_AF-A0A1Y1YBE8-F1
#
_entry.id   AF-A0A1Y1YBE8-F1
#
_cell.length_a   1.000
_cell.length_b   1.000
_cell.length_c   1.000
_cell.angle_alpha   90.00
_cell.angle_beta   90.00
_cell.angle_gamma   90.00
#
_symmetry.space_group_name_H-M   'P 1'
#
loop_
_entity.id
_entity.type
_entity.pdbx_description
1 polymer ?
#
loop_
_entity_poly.entity_id
_entity_poly.type
_entity_poly.pdbx_seq_one_letter_code
_entity_poly.pdbx_strand_id
1 'polypeptide(L)'
;MDSNSGELPKQKPPVGSDEWHRLRRESHKEVERRRRETINEGINEIAKLVPGCEKNKGSILSRAVQYIQQLKDNESTNIEKWTLEKLLTDQAINELSNQVEILKAENEQLRAQLEELSPSKKKARKE
;
A
#
# COMPACT_ATOMS: atom_id res chain seq x y z
N MET A 1 8.81 14.82 -62.89
CA MET A 1 7.38 14.57 -63.15
C MET A 1 6.96 13.50 -62.17
N ASP A 2 6.59 13.91 -60.96
CA ASP A 2 6.26 13.00 -59.86
C ASP A 2 4.82 12.53 -60.00
N SER A 3 4.65 11.24 -60.26
CA SER A 3 3.34 10.58 -60.29
C SER A 3 2.86 10.36 -58.87
N ASN A 4 2.07 11.30 -58.36
CA ASN A 4 1.30 11.18 -57.13
C ASN A 4 0.17 10.14 -57.32
N SER A 5 0.39 8.90 -56.91
CA SER A 5 -0.64 7.86 -56.84
C SER A 5 -1.54 8.10 -55.62
N GLY A 6 -2.55 8.95 -55.79
CA GLY A 6 -3.59 9.17 -54.78
C GLY A 6 -4.44 7.91 -54.60
N GLU A 7 -4.36 7.28 -53.43
CA GLU A 7 -5.35 6.30 -52.98
C GLU A 7 -6.74 6.95 -52.91
N LEU A 8 -7.68 6.47 -53.72
CA LEU A 8 -9.08 6.89 -53.67
C LEU A 8 -9.69 6.48 -52.31
N PRO A 9 -10.52 7.34 -51.70
CA PRO A 9 -11.21 7.00 -50.46
C PRO A 9 -12.18 5.84 -50.73
N LYS A 10 -11.98 4.70 -50.06
CA LYS A 10 -12.88 3.54 -50.12
C LYS A 10 -14.31 3.99 -49.76
N GLN A 11 -15.16 4.12 -50.77
CA GLN A 11 -16.57 4.49 -50.60
C GLN A 11 -17.26 3.43 -49.73
N LYS A 12 -18.05 3.87 -48.75
CA LYS A 12 -18.81 2.95 -47.89
C LYS A 12 -19.84 2.21 -48.76
N PRO A 13 -19.91 0.87 -48.70
CA PRO A 13 -20.82 0.09 -49.53
C PRO A 13 -22.28 0.49 -49.27
N PRO A 14 -23.16 0.46 -50.30
CA PRO A 14 -24.54 0.89 -50.19
C PRO A 14 -25.32 0.07 -49.16
N VAL A 15 -26.16 0.74 -48.37
CA VAL A 15 -26.95 0.11 -47.30
C VAL A 15 -27.86 -0.97 -47.88
N GLY A 16 -27.79 -2.18 -47.32
CA GLY A 16 -28.54 -3.35 -47.80
C GLY A 16 -27.83 -4.19 -48.87
N SER A 17 -26.65 -3.77 -49.35
CA SER A 17 -25.82 -4.62 -50.22
C SER A 17 -25.15 -5.76 -49.44
N ASP A 18 -24.80 -6.84 -50.15
CA ASP A 18 -24.06 -7.97 -49.57
C ASP A 18 -22.71 -7.55 -48.97
N GLU A 19 -22.04 -6.57 -49.59
CA GLU A 19 -20.80 -6.00 -49.08
C GLU A 19 -21.01 -5.19 -47.79
N TRP A 20 -22.11 -4.45 -47.69
CA TRP A 20 -22.49 -3.74 -46.46
C TRP A 20 -22.80 -4.72 -45.32
N HIS A 21 -23.53 -5.81 -45.61
CA HIS A 21 -23.79 -6.87 -44.63
C HIS A 21 -22.51 -7.62 -44.22
N ARG A 22 -21.57 -7.85 -45.15
CA ARG A 22 -20.25 -8.44 -44.86
C ARG A 22 -19.42 -7.54 -43.95
N LEU A 23 -19.26 -6.26 -44.31
CA LEU A 23 -18.47 -5.30 -43.55
C LEU A 23 -19.02 -5.11 -42.13
N ARG A 24 -20.34 -5.10 -41.99
CA ARG A 24 -20.99 -5.01 -40.67
C ARG A 24 -20.74 -6.26 -39.82
N ARG A 25 -20.78 -7.46 -40.40
CA ARG A 25 -20.43 -8.71 -39.71
C ARG A 25 -18.96 -8.75 -39.29
N GLU A 26 -18.05 -8.34 -40.17
CA GLU A 26 -16.61 -8.29 -39.89
C GLU A 26 -16.28 -7.27 -38.81
N SER A 27 -16.86 -6.07 -38.89
CA SER A 27 -16.74 -5.04 -37.86
C SER A 27 -17.25 -5.56 -36.50
N HIS A 28 -18.41 -6.21 -36.47
CA HIS A 28 -18.94 -6.82 -35.25
C HIS A 28 -18.01 -7.90 -34.68
N LYS A 29 -17.44 -8.76 -35.53
CA LYS A 29 -16.45 -9.77 -35.10
C LYS A 29 -15.19 -9.13 -34.51
N GLU A 30 -14.70 -8.06 -35.13
CA GLU A 30 -13.51 -7.34 -34.68
C GLU A 30 -13.74 -6.65 -33.34
N VAL A 31 -14.89 -6.00 -33.16
CA VAL A 31 -15.30 -5.40 -31.88
C VAL A 31 -15.33 -6.48 -30.78
N GLU A 32 -15.94 -7.62 -31.07
CA GLU A 32 -16.03 -8.72 -30.13
C GLU A 32 -14.66 -9.34 -29.81
N ARG A 33 -13.76 -9.46 -30.79
CA ARG A 33 -12.39 -9.92 -30.59
C ARG A 33 -11.63 -9.00 -29.64
N ARG A 34 -11.66 -7.69 -29.88
CA ARG A 34 -11.00 -6.70 -29.01
C ARG A 34 -11.54 -6.74 -27.58
N ARG A 35 -12.86 -6.83 -27.42
CA ARG A 35 -13.49 -6.98 -26.09
C ARG A 35 -12.93 -8.21 -25.35
N ARG A 36 -12.81 -9.35 -26.03
CA ARG A 36 -12.27 -10.59 -25.43
C ARG A 36 -10.79 -10.44 -25.07
N GLU A 37 -10.00 -9.77 -25.89
CA GLU A 37 -8.58 -9.52 -25.63
C GLU A 37 -8.40 -8.65 -24.39
N THR A 38 -9.11 -7.53 -24.28
CA THR A 38 -9.08 -6.68 -23.09
C THR A 38 -9.48 -7.43 -21.81
N ILE A 39 -10.52 -8.29 -21.88
CA ILE A 39 -10.92 -9.12 -20.74
C ILE A 39 -9.80 -10.11 -20.36
N ASN A 40 -9.17 -10.75 -21.36
CA ASN A 40 -8.12 -11.72 -21.11
C ASN A 40 -6.86 -11.06 -20.53
N GLU A 41 -6.49 -9.89 -21.03
CA GLU A 41 -5.42 -9.07 -20.48
C GLU A 41 -5.70 -8.73 -19.02
N GLY A 42 -6.90 -8.22 -18.70
CA GLY A 42 -7.29 -7.92 -17.32
C GLY A 42 -7.20 -9.13 -16.38
N ILE A 43 -7.65 -10.31 -16.82
CA ILE A 43 -7.54 -11.55 -16.03
C ILE A 43 -6.08 -11.96 -15.83
N ASN A 44 -5.24 -11.82 -16.85
CA ASN A 44 -3.82 -12.15 -16.76
C ASN A 44 -3.04 -11.18 -15.85
N GLU A 45 -3.40 -9.90 -15.82
CA GLU A 45 -2.83 -8.95 -14.86
C GLU A 45 -3.17 -9.32 -13.42
N ILE A 46 -4.43 -9.72 -13.15
CA ILE A 46 -4.83 -10.22 -11.83
C ILE A 46 -3.99 -11.45 -11.44
N ALA A 47 -3.76 -12.38 -12.37
CA ALA A 47 -2.98 -13.58 -12.10
C ALA A 47 -1.51 -13.31 -11.70
N LYS A 48 -0.91 -12.20 -12.15
CA LYS A 48 0.45 -11.80 -11.78
C LYS A 48 0.55 -11.30 -10.33
N LEU A 49 -0.51 -10.66 -9.84
CA LEU A 49 -0.54 -10.06 -8.50
C LEU A 49 -0.94 -11.05 -7.42
N VAL A 50 -1.72 -12.06 -7.78
CA VAL A 50 -2.33 -13.00 -6.84
C VAL A 50 -1.47 -14.28 -6.74
N PRO A 51 -0.93 -14.62 -5.55
CA PRO A 51 -0.06 -15.78 -5.39
C PRO A 51 -0.82 -17.11 -5.51
N GLY A 52 -0.18 -18.09 -6.15
CA GLY A 52 -0.71 -19.44 -6.31
C GLY A 52 -1.83 -19.53 -7.36
N CYS A 53 -1.91 -18.59 -8.30
CA CYS A 53 -2.86 -18.67 -9.40
C CYS A 53 -2.45 -19.73 -10.43
N GLU A 54 -3.41 -20.58 -10.82
CA GLU A 54 -3.29 -21.45 -11.97
C GLU A 54 -3.68 -20.74 -13.27
N LYS A 55 -3.48 -21.37 -14.42
CA LYS A 55 -3.79 -20.77 -15.75
C LYS A 55 -5.29 -20.68 -16.08
N ASN A 56 -6.18 -21.14 -15.20
CA ASN A 56 -7.63 -21.13 -15.43
C ASN A 56 -8.26 -19.80 -14.98
N LYS A 57 -8.97 -19.12 -15.89
CA LYS A 57 -9.65 -17.84 -15.62
C LYS A 57 -10.59 -17.91 -14.42
N GLY A 58 -11.32 -19.01 -14.25
CA GLY A 58 -12.26 -19.17 -13.13
C GLY A 58 -11.52 -19.28 -11.79
N SER A 59 -10.42 -20.02 -11.74
CA SER A 59 -9.63 -20.15 -10.51
C SER A 59 -8.87 -18.86 -10.18
N ILE A 60 -8.34 -18.15 -11.19
CA ILE A 60 -7.73 -16.82 -11.01
C ILE A 60 -8.71 -15.86 -10.33
N LEU A 61 -9.95 -15.77 -10.83
CA LEU A 61 -10.97 -14.88 -10.26
C LEU A 61 -11.34 -15.28 -8.83
N SER A 62 -11.56 -16.58 -8.58
CA SER A 62 -11.88 -17.07 -7.23
C SER A 62 -10.73 -16.81 -6.25
N ARG A 63 -9.48 -17.06 -6.68
CA ARG A 63 -8.29 -16.84 -5.87
C ARG A 63 -8.06 -15.35 -5.60
N ALA A 64 -8.33 -14.48 -6.57
CA ALA A 64 -8.23 -13.04 -6.39
C ALA A 64 -9.19 -12.53 -5.31
N VAL A 65 -10.44 -13.02 -5.29
CA VAL A 65 -11.41 -12.67 -4.25
C VAL A 65 -10.91 -13.10 -2.87
N GLN A 66 -10.43 -14.34 -2.75
CA GLN A 66 -9.87 -14.84 -1.48
C GLN A 66 -8.66 -14.00 -1.03
N TYR A 67 -7.77 -13.67 -1.96
CA TYR A 67 -6.57 -12.91 -1.65
C TYR A 67 -6.88 -11.48 -1.20
N ILE A 68 -7.86 -10.82 -1.84
CA ILE A 68 -8.36 -9.50 -1.38
C ILE A 68 -8.91 -9.59 0.05
N GLN A 69 -9.68 -10.64 0.37
CA GLN A 69 -10.19 -10.82 1.73
C GLN A 69 -9.04 -11.02 2.73
N GLN A 70 -8.06 -11.86 2.40
CA GLN A 70 -6.87 -12.07 3.23
C GLN A 70 -6.08 -10.77 3.44
N LEU A 71 -5.91 -9.95 2.41
CA LEU A 71 -5.23 -8.66 2.52
C LEU A 71 -5.98 -7.72 3.48
N LYS A 72 -7.31 -7.66 3.41
CA LYS A 72 -8.13 -6.87 4.33
C LYS A 72 -8.03 -7.36 5.77
N ASP A 73 -8.10 -8.68 5.97
CA ASP A 73 -8.00 -9.28 7.31
C ASP A 73 -6.60 -9.05 7.92
N ASN A 74 -5.56 -9.17 7.09
CA ASN A 74 -4.18 -8.87 7.47
C ASN A 74 -3.99 -7.38 7.79
N GLU A 75 -4.59 -6.48 7.02
CA GLU A 75 -4.56 -5.04 7.28
C GLU A 75 -5.20 -4.72 8.63
N SER A 76 -6.40 -5.26 8.91
CA SER A 76 -7.06 -5.11 10.23
C SER A 76 -6.19 -5.62 11.36
N THR A 77 -5.64 -6.83 11.22
CA THR A 77 -4.77 -7.43 12.22
C THR A 77 -3.50 -6.60 12.45
N ASN A 78 -2.92 -6.05 11.39
CA ASN A 78 -1.72 -5.21 11.49
C ASN A 78 -2.02 -3.89 12.20
N ILE A 79 -3.18 -3.27 11.92
CA ILE A 79 -3.62 -2.06 12.60
C ILE A 79 -3.82 -2.33 14.10
N GLU A 80 -4.45 -3.45 14.46
CA GLU A 80 -4.65 -3.85 15.86
C GLU A 80 -3.32 -4.07 16.58
N LYS A 81 -2.40 -4.84 15.98
CA LYS A 81 -1.05 -5.08 16.52
C LYS A 81 -0.29 -3.78 16.71
N TRP A 82 -0.25 -2.93 15.69
CA TRP A 82 0.44 -1.65 15.76
C TRP A 82 -0.14 -0.74 16.84
N THR A 83 -1.48 -0.71 16.96
CA THR A 83 -2.16 0.09 17.99
C THR A 83 -1.79 -0.40 19.39
N LEU A 84 -1.77 -1.71 19.60
CA LEU A 84 -1.39 -2.31 20.88
C LEU A 84 0.08 -2.03 21.21
N GLU A 85 0.99 -2.27 20.27
CA GLU A 85 2.42 -2.00 20.44
C GLU A 85 2.68 -0.53 20.77
N LYS A 86 2.00 0.39 20.08
CA LYS A 86 2.08 1.82 20.35
C LYS A 86 1.62 2.14 21.77
N LEU A 87 0.46 1.63 22.19
CA LEU A 87 -0.08 1.87 23.54
C LEU A 87 0.88 1.40 24.63
N LEU A 88 1.44 0.19 24.47
CA LEU A 88 2.39 -0.39 25.42
C LEU A 88 3.70 0.41 25.47
N THR A 89 4.17 0.86 24.32
CA THR A 89 5.38 1.68 24.23
C THR A 89 5.16 3.05 24.88
N ASP A 90 4.01 3.70 24.62
CA ASP A 90 3.64 4.98 25.24
C ASP A 90 3.53 4.83 26.77
N GLN A 91 2.95 3.72 27.25
CA GLN A 91 2.89 3.42 28.69
C GLN A 91 4.29 3.26 29.31
N ALA A 92 5.17 2.49 28.65
CA ALA A 92 6.54 2.29 29.13
C ALA A 92 7.35 3.60 29.13
N ILE A 93 7.18 4.45 28.11
CA ILE A 93 7.82 5.77 28.04
C ILE A 93 7.36 6.65 29.21
N ASN A 94 6.06 6.68 29.50
CA ASN A 94 5.51 7.45 30.61
C ASN A 94 6.05 6.96 31.96
N GLU A 95 6.10 5.64 32.16
CA GLU A 95 6.62 5.05 33.39
C GLU A 95 8.11 5.35 33.59
N LEU A 96 8.93 5.19 32.54
CA LEU A 96 10.35 5.54 32.57
C LEU A 96 10.57 7.04 32.81
N SER A 97 9.74 7.90 32.20
CA SER A 97 9.82 9.35 32.40
C SER A 97 9.54 9.72 33.86
N ASN A 98 8.52 9.12 34.47
CA ASN A 98 8.19 9.31 35.88
C ASN A 98 9.34 8.83 36.79
N GLN A 99 9.93 7.66 36.52
CA GLN A 99 11.07 7.16 37.29
C GLN A 99 12.28 8.10 37.20
N VAL A 100 12.55 8.66 36.01
CA VAL A 100 13.62 9.64 35.81
C VAL A 100 13.36 10.92 36.61
N GLU A 101 12.13 11.42 36.66
CA GLU A 101 11.78 12.60 37.46
C GLU A 101 11.98 12.36 38.96
N ILE A 102 11.52 11.21 39.46
CA ILE A 102 11.70 10.83 40.87
C ILE A 102 13.19 10.74 41.22
N LEU A 103 13.98 10.03 40.42
CA LEU A 103 15.41 9.86 40.67
C LEU A 103 16.18 11.18 40.57
N LYS A 104 15.76 12.11 39.70
CA LYS A 104 16.34 13.46 39.64
C LYS A 104 16.05 14.24 40.93
N ALA A 105 14.82 14.21 41.42
CA ALA A 105 14.43 14.88 42.66
C ALA A 105 15.18 14.30 43.87
N GLU A 106 15.30 12.97 43.98
CA GLU A 106 16.08 12.31 45.03
C GLU A 106 17.56 12.68 44.97
N ASN A 107 18.15 12.70 43.76
CA ASN A 107 19.54 13.13 43.57
C ASN A 107 19.77 14.57 44.02
N GLU A 108 18.84 15.48 43.71
CA GLU A 108 18.91 16.88 44.13
C GLU A 108 18.85 16.99 45.66
N GLN A 109 17.92 16.28 46.30
CA GLN A 109 17.81 16.23 47.76
C GLN A 109 19.07 15.69 48.42
N LEU A 110 19.63 14.58 47.93
CA LEU A 110 20.86 14.00 48.45
C LEU A 110 22.07 14.92 48.25
N ARG A 111 22.15 15.62 47.11
CA ARG A 111 23.20 16.63 46.87
C ARG A 111 23.11 17.78 47.85
N ALA A 112 21.92 18.30 48.13
CA ALA A 112 21.70 19.35 49.11
C ALA A 112 22.08 18.91 50.53
N GLN A 113 21.69 17.69 50.95
CA GLN A 113 22.08 17.12 52.25
C GLN A 113 23.59 16.95 52.38
N LEU A 114 24.28 16.48 51.33
CA LEU A 114 25.74 16.38 51.32
C LEU A 114 26.44 17.73 51.44
N GLU A 115 25.89 18.77 50.80
CA GLU A 115 26.40 20.13 50.93
C GLU A 115 26.27 20.64 52.38
N GLU A 116 25.11 20.45 53.00
CA GLU A 116 24.82 20.82 54.40
C GLU A 116 25.73 20.09 55.39
N LEU A 117 25.94 18.78 55.19
CA LEU A 117 26.81 17.93 56.03
C LEU A 117 28.30 18.12 55.77
N SER A 118 28.70 18.98 54.82
CA SER A 118 30.10 19.31 54.52
C SER A 118 30.66 20.61 55.14
N PRO A 119 30.30 21.07 56.36
CA PRO A 119 30.79 22.34 56.89
C PRO A 119 32.31 22.34 57.17
N SER A 120 32.99 21.19 57.06
CA SER A 120 34.40 21.00 57.44
C SER A 120 35.45 21.58 56.49
N LYS A 121 35.12 22.19 55.34
CA LYS A 121 36.11 22.91 54.51
C LYS A 121 36.16 24.43 54.72
N LYS A 122 35.19 25.02 55.42
CA LYS A 122 35.15 26.49 55.63
C LYS A 122 35.72 26.95 56.98
N LYS A 123 35.89 26.07 57.98
CA LYS A 123 36.49 26.42 59.29
C LYS A 123 38.02 26.29 59.37
N ALA A 124 38.68 25.58 58.45
CA ALA A 124 40.14 25.39 58.48
C ALA A 124 40.96 26.53 57.84
N ARG A 125 40.33 27.68 57.49
CA ARG A 125 41.01 28.83 56.85
C ARG A 125 41.04 30.10 57.73
N LYS A 126 40.68 29.98 59.00
CA LYS A 126 40.77 31.05 60.01
C LYS A 126 41.51 30.53 61.24
N GLU A 127 42.77 30.17 61.08
CA GLU A 127 43.81 30.26 62.13
C GLU A 127 45.12 30.67 61.48
#